data_AF-A0A7S4PW49-F1
#
_entry.id   AF-A0A7S4PW49-F1
#
_cell.length_a   1.000
_cell.length_b   1.000
_cell.length_c   1.000
_cell.angle_alpha   90.00
_cell.angle_beta   90.00
_cell.angle_gamma   90.00
#
_symmetry.space_group_name_H-M   'P 1'
#
loop_
_entity.id
_entity.type
_entity.pdbx_description
1 polymer ?
#
loop_
_entity_poly.entity_id
_entity_poly.type
_entity_poly.pdbx_seq_one_letter_code
_entity_poly.pdbx_strand_id
1 'polypeptide(L)'
;VAVHTAAATFTPSGRIADADASEHAHLVWRLIEEWRKRGVAVDFDGGTEDEVLQQPIAEVRAVETSSVDDEGRVRYTFKATGEFCSLHLLREEEAPRPELQAIDHRFRVGAPVLCIASESEAFGEMGTVEKSAGGSKAVEACFRLGRAREEQEALQSAIQQAVVRQHQTLRWWSLDELTREVSLNPHVVKQILGSLMARGGDNVREDIGMNLVCETWEDHVATPLCLPTYSARWKGTWMFSDLAVEALRDYASNFPGLFAALRDRRPRGRDLDLRLAFPDSPDADYAARRLVKYCTMCPFKQLRLANEDYMALAAPAITEVVRIVDEANAMFERQPLCMERIVGVGNLYLVGDRRSRVPPGLLSGSSARVGQRGLCVDPRGPVPCGVKGTVLGIYGSGEEQLLELLLDEETFGATDLNGRTPPMRGVQVSVESFMPHLPHATGREVDASIAAAAAAPVRNRAGRSETLARGRWANANGAAADGGQTFTSGSEANGRHAPAAGTPSLGPPPPQWGAKAFPPLPSRLVGASATRSEAAEGDVSADEEYWASRFAEFLRLGSPQRRSQGA
;
A
#
# COMPACT_ATOMS: atom_id res chain seq x y z
N VAL A 1 1.02 25.28 -12.85
CA VAL A 1 0.41 25.84 -11.63
C VAL A 1 -0.92 26.46 -12.02
N ALA A 2 -1.98 26.15 -11.30
CA ALA A 2 -3.24 26.90 -11.34
C ALA A 2 -3.44 27.56 -9.98
N VAL A 3 -4.05 28.74 -9.93
CA VAL A 3 -4.35 29.46 -8.68
C VAL A 3 -5.86 29.53 -8.54
N HIS A 4 -6.38 29.03 -7.42
CA HIS A 4 -7.80 29.01 -7.11
C HIS A 4 -8.06 30.04 -6.01
N THR A 5 -9.04 30.91 -6.24
CA THR A 5 -9.60 31.85 -5.26
C THR A 5 -11.07 31.51 -5.05
N ALA A 6 -11.71 32.14 -4.04
CA ALA A 6 -13.14 31.97 -3.81
C ALA A 6 -14.02 32.36 -5.01
N ALA A 7 -13.53 33.23 -5.91
CA ALA A 7 -14.30 33.76 -7.04
C ALA A 7 -13.87 33.22 -8.41
N ALA A 8 -12.64 32.71 -8.56
CA ALA A 8 -12.15 32.28 -9.86
C ALA A 8 -10.96 31.30 -9.77
N THR A 9 -10.77 30.54 -10.85
CA THR A 9 -9.57 29.74 -11.06
C THR A 9 -8.75 30.33 -12.20
N PHE A 10 -7.47 30.61 -11.93
CA PHE A 10 -6.49 31.11 -12.87
C PHE A 10 -5.60 29.97 -13.33
N THR A 11 -5.71 29.60 -14.61
CA THR A 11 -4.89 28.56 -15.25
C THR A 11 -3.89 29.18 -16.22
N PRO A 12 -2.87 28.45 -16.68
CA PRO A 12 -2.00 28.92 -17.77
C PRO A 12 -2.76 29.27 -19.06
N SER A 13 -3.96 28.70 -19.26
CA SER A 13 -4.85 28.96 -20.39
C SER A 13 -5.79 30.17 -20.19
N GLY A 14 -5.87 30.75 -18.99
CA GLY A 14 -6.73 31.91 -18.69
C GLY A 14 -7.54 31.79 -17.40
N ARG A 15 -8.38 32.80 -17.13
CA ARG A 15 -9.31 32.89 -15.98
C ARG A 15 -10.59 32.11 -16.28
N ILE A 16 -11.02 31.29 -15.33
CA ILE A 16 -12.29 30.58 -15.30
C ILE A 16 -13.10 31.19 -14.15
N ALA A 17 -14.21 31.86 -14.46
CA ALA A 17 -14.94 32.72 -13.51
C ALA A 17 -16.00 32.00 -12.66
N ASP A 18 -16.13 30.68 -12.76
CA ASP A 18 -17.13 29.88 -12.05
C ASP A 18 -16.47 28.89 -11.08
N ALA A 19 -15.70 29.40 -10.09
CA ALA A 19 -15.21 28.57 -9.01
C ALA A 19 -16.28 28.44 -7.91
N ASP A 20 -16.56 27.22 -7.43
CA ASP A 20 -17.47 27.02 -6.30
C ASP A 20 -16.78 27.49 -5.01
N ALA A 21 -17.23 28.63 -4.48
CA ALA A 21 -16.70 29.22 -3.24
C ALA A 21 -16.77 28.24 -2.05
N SER A 22 -17.77 27.35 -2.03
CA SER A 22 -17.91 26.32 -0.98
C SER A 22 -16.84 25.25 -1.11
N GLU A 23 -16.55 24.80 -2.33
CA GLU A 23 -15.46 23.86 -2.59
C GLU A 23 -14.10 24.48 -2.25
N HIS A 24 -13.88 25.74 -2.63
CA HIS A 24 -12.66 26.48 -2.29
C HIS A 24 -12.46 26.57 -0.77
N ALA A 25 -13.46 27.03 -0.02
CA ALA A 25 -13.39 27.12 1.43
C ALA A 25 -13.11 25.75 2.08
N HIS A 26 -13.72 24.67 1.55
CA HIS A 26 -13.47 23.31 2.03
C HIS A 26 -12.02 22.85 1.76
N LEU A 27 -11.44 23.19 0.61
CA LEU A 27 -10.03 22.90 0.30
C LEU A 27 -9.08 23.67 1.22
N VAL A 28 -9.32 24.96 1.45
CA VAL A 28 -8.52 25.79 2.37
C VAL A 28 -8.55 25.21 3.78
N TRP A 29 -9.75 24.88 4.27
CA TRP A 29 -9.91 24.28 5.60
C TRP A 29 -9.18 22.94 5.72
N ARG A 30 -9.29 22.08 4.71
CA ARG A 30 -8.58 20.78 4.67
C ARG A 30 -7.07 20.94 4.74
N LEU A 31 -6.50 21.90 4.01
CA LEU A 31 -5.06 22.19 4.05
C LEU A 31 -4.61 22.68 5.44
N ILE A 32 -5.39 23.56 6.07
CA ILE A 32 -5.11 24.05 7.43
C ILE A 32 -5.13 22.89 8.44
N GLU A 33 -6.12 21.99 8.33
CA GLU A 33 -6.20 20.81 9.18
C GLU A 33 -5.00 19.88 8.98
N GLU A 34 -4.61 19.63 7.73
CA GLU A 34 -3.46 18.80 7.39
C GLU A 34 -2.16 19.37 7.98
N TRP A 35 -1.96 20.68 7.90
CA TRP A 35 -0.80 21.34 8.52
C TRP A 35 -0.81 21.27 10.04
N ARG A 36 -1.98 21.45 10.66
CA ARG A 36 -2.13 21.26 12.12
C ARG A 36 -1.79 19.83 12.53
N LYS A 37 -2.23 18.82 11.77
CA LYS A 37 -1.87 17.40 11.99
C LYS A 37 -0.36 17.17 11.90
N ARG A 38 0.34 17.91 11.03
CA ARG A 38 1.81 17.89 10.90
C ARG A 38 2.54 18.78 11.93
N GLY A 39 1.82 19.41 12.86
CA GLY A 39 2.41 20.29 13.88
C GLY A 39 2.85 21.67 13.35
N VAL A 40 2.40 22.05 12.17
CA VAL A 40 2.66 23.36 11.57
C VAL A 40 1.46 24.28 11.85
N ALA A 41 1.66 25.28 12.69
CA ALA A 41 0.71 26.37 12.87
C ALA A 41 0.99 27.45 11.83
N VAL A 42 0.04 27.67 10.93
CA VAL A 42 0.08 28.80 9.98
C VAL A 42 -0.83 29.88 10.54
N ASP A 43 -0.22 30.96 11.03
CA ASP A 43 -0.94 32.17 11.41
C ASP A 43 -1.09 33.03 10.16
N PHE A 44 -2.33 33.22 9.74
CA PHE A 44 -2.68 34.22 8.75
C PHE A 44 -2.80 35.56 9.46
N ASP A 45 -2.17 36.62 8.94
CA ASP A 45 -2.11 37.92 9.60
C ASP A 45 -3.51 38.52 9.82
N GLY A 46 -4.06 38.36 11.03
CA GLY A 46 -5.09 39.23 11.59
C GLY A 46 -6.53 39.10 11.10
N GLY A 47 -6.87 38.07 10.30
CA GLY A 47 -8.19 37.96 9.68
C GLY A 47 -9.26 37.22 10.49
N THR A 48 -10.53 37.50 10.18
CA THR A 48 -11.68 36.70 10.64
C THR A 48 -11.63 35.28 10.08
N GLU A 49 -12.36 34.32 10.67
CA GLU A 49 -12.41 32.93 10.14
C GLU A 49 -12.83 32.90 8.65
N ASP A 50 -13.71 33.82 8.24
CA ASP A 50 -14.17 33.94 6.86
C ASP A 50 -13.04 34.42 5.91
N GLU A 51 -12.18 35.33 6.35
CA GLU A 51 -11.02 35.80 5.58
C GLU A 51 -9.94 34.72 5.43
N VAL A 52 -9.81 33.84 6.43
CA VAL A 52 -8.92 32.67 6.35
C VAL A 52 -9.42 31.71 5.28
N LEU A 53 -10.74 31.55 5.12
CA LEU A 53 -11.32 30.65 4.10
C LEU A 53 -11.28 31.21 2.68
N GLN A 54 -10.98 32.51 2.52
CA GLN A 54 -10.81 33.16 1.21
C GLN A 54 -9.36 33.17 0.71
N GLN A 55 -8.44 32.56 1.47
CA GLN A 55 -7.03 32.56 1.12
C GLN A 55 -6.77 31.82 -0.21
N PRO A 56 -6.01 32.43 -1.14
CA PRO A 56 -5.73 31.80 -2.42
C PRO A 56 -4.91 30.52 -2.23
N ILE A 57 -5.31 29.48 -2.95
CA ILE A 57 -4.60 28.20 -2.99
C ILE A 57 -4.05 27.97 -4.39
N ALA A 58 -2.88 27.37 -4.46
CA ALA A 58 -2.25 26.97 -5.71
C ALA A 58 -2.33 25.46 -5.88
N GLU A 59 -2.81 25.04 -7.03
CA GLU A 59 -2.66 23.67 -7.52
C GLU A 59 -1.34 23.57 -8.28
N VAL A 60 -0.42 22.80 -7.71
CA VAL A 60 0.89 22.51 -8.26
C VAL A 60 0.95 21.05 -8.69
N ARG A 61 1.69 20.77 -9.75
CA ARG A 61 2.03 19.39 -10.12
C ARG A 61 3.50 19.22 -9.87
N ALA A 62 3.87 18.26 -9.02
CA ALA A 62 5.27 17.96 -8.76
C ALA A 62 5.94 17.50 -10.07
N VAL A 63 7.18 17.94 -10.29
CA VAL A 63 8.00 17.39 -11.38
C VAL A 63 8.32 15.95 -11.02
N GLU A 64 7.87 14.99 -11.83
CA GLU A 64 8.22 13.58 -11.67
C GLU A 64 9.61 13.29 -12.25
N THR A 65 9.87 13.79 -13.46
CA THR A 65 11.12 13.53 -14.17
C THR A 65 11.53 14.72 -15.02
N SER A 66 12.83 14.96 -15.11
CA SER A 66 13.43 15.79 -16.14
C SER A 66 14.16 14.91 -17.14
N SER A 67 13.84 15.02 -18.43
CA SER A 67 14.57 14.39 -19.53
C SER A 67 15.19 15.45 -20.41
N VAL A 68 16.22 15.10 -21.16
CA VAL A 68 16.84 16.00 -22.15
C VAL A 68 16.48 15.43 -23.51
N ASP A 69 15.84 16.24 -24.36
CA ASP A 69 15.50 15.81 -25.71
C ASP A 69 16.74 15.75 -26.63
N ASP A 70 16.57 15.20 -27.83
CA ASP A 70 17.66 15.12 -28.84
C ASP A 70 18.24 16.50 -29.21
N GLU A 71 17.54 17.60 -28.90
CA GLU A 71 17.97 18.98 -29.15
C GLU A 71 18.66 19.60 -27.92
N GLY A 72 18.87 18.83 -26.84
CA GLY A 72 19.49 19.32 -25.61
C GLY A 72 18.55 20.12 -24.70
N ARG A 73 17.25 20.15 -24.97
CA ARG A 73 16.26 20.86 -24.15
C ARG A 73 15.77 19.98 -23.02
N VAL A 74 15.70 20.54 -21.82
CA VAL A 74 15.13 19.86 -20.66
C VAL A 74 13.61 19.84 -20.78
N ARG A 75 13.02 18.65 -20.86
CA ARG A 75 11.58 18.42 -20.74
C ARG A 75 11.27 17.89 -19.35
N TYR A 76 10.38 18.61 -18.67
CA TYR A 76 9.83 18.17 -17.40
C TYR A 76 8.52 17.41 -17.64
N THR A 77 8.44 16.22 -17.06
CA THR A 77 7.19 15.47 -16.93
C THR A 77 6.69 15.67 -15.51
N PHE A 78 5.42 16.05 -15.39
CA PHE A 78 4.78 16.37 -14.12
C PHE A 78 3.85 15.23 -13.71
N LYS A 79 3.61 15.12 -12.40
CA LYS A 79 2.58 14.23 -11.87
C LYS A 79 1.24 14.49 -12.55
N ALA A 80 0.49 13.42 -12.80
CA ALA A 80 -0.86 13.54 -13.35
C ALA A 80 -1.80 14.21 -12.33
N THR A 81 -1.59 13.92 -11.05
CA THR A 81 -2.30 14.51 -9.91
C THR A 81 -1.70 15.87 -9.54
N GLY A 82 -2.59 16.83 -9.29
CA GLY A 82 -2.23 18.11 -8.68
C GLY A 82 -2.29 18.01 -7.16
N GLU A 83 -1.35 18.68 -6.49
CA GLU A 83 -1.36 18.91 -5.06
C GLU A 83 -1.80 20.35 -4.82
N PHE A 84 -2.64 20.56 -3.80
CA PHE A 84 -3.03 21.90 -3.37
C PHE A 84 -2.09 22.36 -2.26
N CYS A 85 -1.69 23.62 -2.32
CA CYS A 85 -0.93 24.28 -1.27
C CYS A 85 -1.41 25.73 -1.17
N SER A 86 -1.18 26.40 -0.05
CA SER A 86 -1.50 27.82 -0.02
C SER A 86 -0.47 28.62 -0.81
N LEU A 87 -0.94 29.63 -1.53
CA LEU A 87 -0.12 30.45 -2.41
C LEU A 87 1.05 31.11 -1.67
N HIS A 88 0.87 31.49 -0.40
CA HIS A 88 1.90 32.15 0.41
C HIS A 88 3.09 31.23 0.76
N LEU A 89 2.93 29.91 0.63
CA LEU A 89 4.03 28.95 0.84
C LEU A 89 4.81 28.65 -0.45
N LEU A 90 4.31 29.07 -1.61
CA LEU A 90 5.04 28.90 -2.85
C LEU A 90 6.22 29.85 -2.91
N ARG A 91 7.41 29.27 -3.09
CA ARG A 91 8.64 30.01 -3.35
C ARG A 91 9.03 29.81 -4.80
N GLU A 92 9.39 30.90 -5.45
CA GLU A 92 10.07 30.83 -6.73
C GLU A 92 11.51 30.38 -6.47
N GLU A 93 11.85 29.19 -6.96
CA GLU A 93 13.21 28.66 -6.93
C GLU A 93 13.64 28.40 -8.37
N GLU A 94 14.84 28.85 -8.75
CA GLU A 94 15.40 28.54 -10.06
C GLU A 94 15.59 27.02 -10.14
N ALA A 95 14.87 26.37 -11.05
CA ALA A 95 14.92 24.92 -11.18
C ALA A 95 16.39 24.48 -11.34
N PRO A 96 16.87 23.52 -10.53
CA PRO A 96 18.25 23.09 -10.60
C PRO A 96 18.55 22.63 -12.04
N ARG A 97 19.48 23.30 -12.70
CA ARG A 97 19.86 22.93 -14.07
C ARG A 97 20.43 21.52 -14.02
N PRO A 98 19.83 20.55 -14.71
CA PRO A 98 20.38 19.20 -14.71
C PRO A 98 21.78 19.28 -15.33
N GLU A 99 22.80 18.89 -14.58
CA GLU A 99 24.16 18.81 -15.11
C GLU A 99 24.18 17.82 -16.26
N LEU A 100 24.33 18.33 -17.49
CA LEU A 100 24.42 17.52 -18.70
C LEU A 100 25.77 16.79 -18.70
N GLN A 101 25.80 15.58 -18.17
CA GLN A 101 26.91 14.67 -18.45
C GLN A 101 26.77 14.19 -19.90
N ALA A 102 27.90 14.17 -20.62
CA ALA A 102 27.92 13.65 -21.98
C ALA A 102 27.39 12.20 -21.99
N ILE A 103 26.64 11.84 -23.02
CA ILE A 103 26.00 10.52 -23.16
C ILE A 103 27.05 9.40 -23.00
N ASP A 104 28.24 9.60 -23.55
CA ASP A 104 29.38 8.68 -23.49
C ASP A 104 29.87 8.41 -22.06
N HIS A 105 29.70 9.37 -21.14
CA HIS A 105 30.02 9.17 -19.72
C HIS A 105 28.93 8.43 -18.96
N ARG A 106 27.68 8.54 -19.42
CA ARG A 106 26.49 7.92 -18.83
C ARG A 106 26.36 6.46 -19.26
N PHE A 107 26.44 6.17 -20.56
CA PHE A 107 26.34 4.83 -21.14
C PHE A 107 27.72 4.24 -21.44
N ARG A 108 28.54 4.01 -20.41
CA ARG A 108 29.89 3.46 -20.63
C ARG A 108 29.82 2.03 -21.19
N VAL A 109 30.77 1.67 -22.05
CA VAL A 109 30.91 0.28 -22.51
C VAL A 109 31.05 -0.64 -21.28
N GLY A 110 30.25 -1.70 -21.24
CA GLY A 110 30.12 -2.63 -20.12
C GLY A 110 29.07 -2.24 -19.08
N ALA A 111 28.44 -1.06 -19.17
CA ALA A 111 27.38 -0.69 -18.24
C ALA A 111 26.13 -1.57 -18.41
N PRO A 112 25.48 -2.00 -17.31
CA PRO A 112 24.25 -2.78 -17.37
C PRO A 112 23.07 -1.90 -17.79
N VAL A 113 22.31 -2.38 -18.76
CA VAL A 113 21.11 -1.70 -19.25
C VAL A 113 19.95 -2.69 -19.35
N LEU A 114 18.74 -2.20 -19.19
CA LEU A 114 17.50 -2.91 -19.42
C LEU A 114 16.92 -2.46 -20.76
N CYS A 115 16.46 -3.39 -21.59
CA CYS A 115 15.78 -3.04 -22.84
C CYS A 115 14.35 -2.58 -22.56
N ILE A 116 13.99 -1.41 -23.08
CA ILE A 116 12.64 -0.82 -22.97
C ILE A 116 11.99 -0.61 -24.35
N ALA A 117 12.57 -1.17 -25.41
CA ALA A 117 11.98 -1.15 -26.75
C ALA A 117 10.81 -2.16 -26.83
N SER A 118 9.56 -1.68 -26.78
CA SER A 118 8.35 -2.52 -26.73
C SER A 118 8.19 -3.51 -27.90
N GLU A 119 8.77 -3.18 -29.06
CA GLU A 119 8.69 -4.01 -30.27
C GLU A 119 9.83 -5.03 -30.38
N SER A 120 10.79 -5.02 -29.47
CA SER A 120 11.95 -5.92 -29.49
C SER A 120 11.67 -7.20 -28.72
N GLU A 121 12.25 -8.31 -29.16
CA GLU A 121 12.25 -9.58 -28.42
C GLU A 121 13.06 -9.46 -27.12
N ALA A 122 13.98 -8.50 -27.05
CA ALA A 122 14.73 -8.16 -25.86
C ALA A 122 13.94 -7.37 -24.81
N PHE A 123 12.69 -6.98 -25.04
CA PHE A 123 11.95 -6.13 -24.11
C PHE A 123 11.91 -6.71 -22.68
N GLY A 124 12.38 -5.92 -21.70
CA GLY A 124 12.50 -6.35 -20.31
C GLY A 124 13.69 -7.26 -20.00
N GLU A 125 14.60 -7.50 -20.95
CA GLU A 125 15.84 -8.23 -20.74
C GLU A 125 16.98 -7.31 -20.32
N MET A 126 17.88 -7.86 -19.49
CA MET A 126 19.12 -7.22 -19.09
C MET A 126 20.21 -7.44 -20.14
N GLY A 127 20.97 -6.39 -20.44
CA GLY A 127 22.05 -6.38 -21.40
C GLY A 127 23.21 -5.49 -20.97
N THR A 128 24.19 -5.37 -21.85
CA THR A 128 25.39 -4.56 -21.61
C THR A 128 25.65 -3.64 -22.80
N VAL A 129 26.02 -2.39 -22.51
CA VAL A 129 26.44 -1.44 -23.55
C VAL A 129 27.73 -1.93 -24.22
N GLU A 130 27.74 -2.07 -25.54
CA GLU A 130 28.93 -2.45 -26.30
C GLU A 130 29.60 -1.25 -26.98
N LYS A 131 28.80 -0.27 -27.44
CA LYS A 131 29.31 0.96 -28.08
C LYS A 131 28.58 2.16 -27.53
N SER A 132 29.32 3.26 -27.33
CA SER A 132 28.75 4.52 -26.85
C SER A 132 29.27 5.76 -27.59
N ALA A 133 30.07 5.58 -28.64
CA ALA A 133 30.61 6.71 -29.39
C ALA A 133 29.60 7.22 -30.43
N GLY A 134 29.30 8.52 -30.43
CA GLY A 134 28.52 9.16 -31.51
C GLY A 134 27.14 9.73 -31.14
N GLY A 135 26.88 10.00 -29.85
CA GLY A 135 25.64 10.64 -29.40
C GLY A 135 24.48 9.67 -29.13
N SER A 136 23.28 10.21 -28.88
CA SER A 136 22.10 9.47 -28.37
C SER A 136 21.68 8.29 -29.25
N LYS A 137 21.83 8.42 -30.57
CA LYS A 137 21.43 7.41 -31.57
C LYS A 137 22.51 6.38 -31.87
N ALA A 138 23.73 6.55 -31.37
CA ALA A 138 24.85 5.66 -31.66
C ALA A 138 25.17 4.68 -30.51
N VAL A 139 24.54 4.85 -29.35
CA VAL A 139 24.67 3.90 -28.24
C VAL A 139 24.07 2.56 -28.65
N GLU A 140 24.83 1.49 -28.52
CA GLU A 140 24.44 0.13 -28.88
C GLU A 140 24.66 -0.79 -27.67
N ALA A 141 23.64 -1.56 -27.34
CA ALA A 141 23.68 -2.55 -26.28
C ALA A 141 23.31 -3.94 -26.79
N CYS A 142 23.85 -4.95 -26.14
CA CYS A 142 23.73 -6.35 -26.52
C CYS A 142 23.00 -7.12 -25.44
N PHE A 143 21.98 -7.88 -25.83
CA PHE A 143 21.05 -8.59 -24.96
C PHE A 143 21.13 -10.08 -25.23
N ARG A 144 21.11 -10.88 -24.16
CA ARG A 144 21.04 -12.34 -24.24
C ARG A 144 19.61 -12.78 -24.03
N LEU A 145 19.00 -13.32 -25.07
CA LEU A 145 17.64 -13.80 -25.06
C LEU A 145 17.63 -15.29 -24.77
N GLY A 146 16.97 -15.67 -23.68
CA GLY A 146 16.71 -17.08 -23.35
C GLY A 146 15.27 -17.51 -23.63
N ARG A 147 14.41 -16.60 -24.12
CA ARG A 147 12.97 -16.84 -24.33
C ARG A 147 12.50 -16.04 -25.53
N ALA A 148 11.78 -16.67 -26.45
CA ALA A 148 11.07 -15.94 -27.49
C ALA A 148 9.79 -15.30 -26.92
N ARG A 149 9.32 -14.21 -27.52
CA ARG A 149 8.09 -13.52 -27.11
C ARG A 149 6.87 -14.44 -27.09
N GLU A 150 6.73 -15.30 -28.09
CA GLU A 150 5.64 -16.29 -28.16
C GLU A 150 5.64 -17.21 -26.92
N GLU A 151 6.80 -17.61 -26.43
CA GLU A 151 6.93 -18.45 -25.24
C GLU A 151 6.61 -17.69 -23.95
N GLN A 152 6.97 -16.41 -23.90
CA GLN A 152 6.59 -15.53 -22.80
C GLN A 152 5.06 -15.33 -22.75
N GLU A 153 4.43 -15.17 -23.91
CA GLU A 153 2.97 -15.09 -24.07
C GLU A 153 2.29 -16.41 -23.67
N ALA A 154 2.86 -17.55 -24.05
CA ALA A 154 2.36 -18.86 -23.64
C ALA A 154 2.46 -19.07 -22.12
N LEU A 155 3.57 -18.66 -21.50
CA LEU A 155 3.74 -18.69 -20.04
C LEU A 155 2.73 -17.79 -19.33
N GLN A 156 2.57 -16.55 -19.80
CA GLN A 156 1.56 -15.61 -19.27
C GLN A 156 0.15 -16.22 -19.37
N SER A 157 -0.18 -16.85 -20.50
CA SER A 157 -1.48 -17.51 -20.71
C SER A 157 -1.69 -18.68 -19.75
N ALA A 158 -0.68 -19.53 -19.55
CA ALA A 158 -0.75 -20.66 -18.62
C ALA A 158 -0.98 -20.21 -17.17
N ILE A 159 -0.27 -19.16 -16.74
CA ILE A 159 -0.47 -18.54 -15.42
C ILE A 159 -1.88 -17.96 -15.32
N GLN A 160 -2.34 -17.25 -16.34
CA GLN A 160 -3.68 -16.66 -16.34
C GLN A 160 -4.77 -17.73 -16.23
N GLN A 161 -4.58 -18.91 -16.85
CA GLN A 161 -5.49 -20.04 -16.70
C GLN A 161 -5.54 -20.56 -15.26
N ALA A 162 -4.41 -20.59 -14.53
CA ALA A 162 -4.40 -20.94 -13.10
C ALA A 162 -5.19 -19.91 -12.26
N VAL A 163 -5.04 -18.62 -12.56
CA VAL A 163 -5.83 -17.56 -11.92
C VAL A 163 -7.32 -17.73 -12.19
N VAL A 164 -7.71 -17.99 -13.43
CA VAL A 164 -9.11 -18.24 -13.82
C VAL A 164 -9.66 -19.48 -13.13
N ARG A 165 -8.91 -20.58 -13.08
CA ARG A 165 -9.29 -21.80 -12.35
C ARG A 165 -9.60 -21.49 -10.89
N GLN A 166 -8.71 -20.76 -10.20
CA GLN A 166 -8.97 -20.37 -8.81
C GLN A 166 -10.30 -19.61 -8.66
N HIS A 167 -10.56 -18.62 -9.51
CA HIS A 167 -11.79 -17.83 -9.42
C HIS A 167 -13.04 -18.68 -9.65
N GLN A 168 -12.95 -19.72 -10.48
CA GLN A 168 -14.04 -20.65 -10.75
C GLN A 168 -14.26 -21.65 -9.61
N THR A 169 -13.19 -22.06 -8.93
CA THR A 169 -13.23 -23.09 -7.88
C THR A 169 -13.45 -22.52 -6.48
N LEU A 170 -12.96 -21.32 -6.20
CA LEU A 170 -13.02 -20.71 -4.87
C LEU A 170 -14.43 -20.18 -4.62
N ARG A 171 -15.16 -20.82 -3.71
CA ARG A 171 -16.50 -20.39 -3.34
C ARG A 171 -16.43 -19.41 -2.17
N TRP A 172 -17.34 -18.44 -2.22
CA TRP A 172 -17.54 -17.46 -1.16
C TRP A 172 -18.87 -17.71 -0.45
N TRP A 173 -18.83 -17.59 0.87
CA TRP A 173 -19.92 -17.87 1.78
C TRP A 173 -20.24 -16.61 2.58
N SER A 174 -21.51 -16.22 2.62
CA SER A 174 -21.96 -15.25 3.62
C SER A 174 -21.82 -15.83 5.03
N LEU A 175 -21.84 -14.96 6.04
CA LEU A 175 -21.77 -15.40 7.45
C LEU A 175 -22.87 -16.42 7.82
N ASP A 176 -24.09 -16.25 7.32
CA ASP A 176 -25.21 -17.15 7.59
C ASP A 176 -25.08 -18.49 6.84
N GLU A 177 -24.42 -18.51 5.68
CA GLU A 177 -24.10 -19.76 4.99
C GLU A 177 -22.92 -20.48 5.66
N LEU A 178 -21.87 -19.75 6.02
CA LEU A 178 -20.71 -20.27 6.75
C LEU A 178 -21.15 -21.00 8.03
N THR A 179 -21.98 -20.35 8.85
CA THR A 179 -22.47 -20.94 10.12
C THR A 179 -23.26 -22.24 9.92
N ARG A 180 -24.07 -22.32 8.86
CA ARG A 180 -24.78 -23.55 8.47
C ARG A 180 -23.81 -24.62 7.99
N GLU A 181 -22.83 -24.23 7.17
CA GLU A 181 -21.84 -25.13 6.58
C GLU A 181 -20.93 -25.76 7.65
N VAL A 182 -20.56 -25.02 8.69
CA VAL A 182 -19.75 -25.55 9.81
C VAL A 182 -20.58 -26.10 10.98
N SER A 183 -21.91 -25.98 10.93
CA SER A 183 -22.82 -26.38 12.01
C SER A 183 -22.48 -25.78 13.39
N LEU A 184 -22.03 -24.52 13.40
CA LEU A 184 -21.69 -23.78 14.63
C LEU A 184 -22.70 -22.67 14.91
N ASN A 185 -22.83 -22.32 16.20
CA ASN A 185 -23.69 -21.22 16.60
C ASN A 185 -23.19 -19.88 15.99
N PRO A 186 -24.05 -19.08 15.32
CA PRO A 186 -23.66 -17.81 14.72
C PRO A 186 -22.94 -16.84 15.65
N HIS A 187 -23.29 -16.84 16.94
CA HIS A 187 -22.63 -16.01 17.95
C HIS A 187 -21.18 -16.44 18.20
N VAL A 188 -20.90 -17.74 18.19
CA VAL A 188 -19.55 -18.28 18.37
C VAL A 188 -18.69 -17.96 17.15
N VAL A 189 -19.25 -18.16 15.95
CA VAL A 189 -18.58 -17.85 14.69
C VAL A 189 -18.21 -16.36 14.60
N LYS A 190 -19.12 -15.45 14.95
CA LYS A 190 -18.81 -14.01 15.00
C LYS A 190 -17.65 -13.67 15.95
N GLN A 191 -17.57 -14.33 17.11
CA GLN A 191 -16.49 -14.08 18.06
C GLN A 191 -15.14 -14.62 17.57
N ILE A 192 -15.12 -15.81 16.95
CA ILE A 192 -13.88 -16.48 16.58
C ILE A 192 -13.29 -15.93 15.26
N LEU A 193 -14.11 -15.40 14.35
CA LEU A 193 -13.62 -14.86 13.07
C LEU A 193 -12.82 -13.56 13.22
N GLY A 194 -13.11 -12.76 14.24
CA GLY A 194 -12.37 -11.53 14.56
C GLY A 194 -11.25 -11.77 15.58
N SER A 195 -10.83 -10.70 16.26
CA SER A 195 -9.91 -10.79 17.39
C SER A 195 -10.62 -11.27 18.65
N LEU A 196 -10.02 -12.24 19.32
CA LEU A 196 -10.56 -12.87 20.53
C LEU A 196 -9.46 -12.96 21.58
N MET A 197 -9.48 -12.01 22.50
CA MET A 197 -8.55 -11.96 23.61
C MET A 197 -8.95 -12.94 24.72
N ALA A 198 -7.98 -13.72 25.17
CA ALA A 198 -8.13 -14.69 26.24
C ALA A 198 -6.97 -14.61 27.25
N ARG A 199 -7.17 -15.14 28.46
CA ARG A 199 -6.17 -15.21 29.52
C ARG A 199 -6.09 -16.61 30.11
N GLY A 200 -4.86 -17.09 30.32
CA GLY A 200 -4.56 -18.31 31.07
C GLY A 200 -4.43 -18.06 32.58
N GLY A 201 -3.94 -19.07 33.32
CA GLY A 201 -3.68 -18.96 34.76
C GLY A 201 -2.56 -17.98 35.13
N ASP A 202 -1.66 -17.69 34.20
CA ASP A 202 -0.62 -16.66 34.30
C ASP A 202 -1.13 -15.22 34.08
N ASN A 203 -2.42 -15.07 33.74
CA ASN A 203 -3.07 -13.80 33.42
C ASN A 203 -2.40 -13.05 32.26
N VAL A 204 -1.68 -13.75 31.38
CA VAL A 204 -1.14 -13.20 30.13
C VAL A 204 -2.28 -13.11 29.11
N ARG A 205 -2.42 -11.94 28.46
CA ARG A 205 -3.45 -11.68 27.46
C ARG A 205 -2.95 -12.11 26.09
N GLU A 206 -3.62 -13.08 25.50
CA GLU A 206 -3.27 -13.71 24.21
C GLU A 206 -4.45 -13.60 23.23
N ASP A 207 -4.17 -13.39 21.94
CA ASP A 207 -5.20 -13.34 20.90
C ASP A 207 -5.35 -14.70 20.20
N ILE A 208 -6.41 -15.41 20.57
CA ILE A 208 -6.77 -16.74 20.05
C ILE A 208 -7.84 -16.66 18.93
N GLY A 209 -8.23 -15.45 18.51
CA GLY A 209 -9.18 -15.26 17.40
C GLY A 209 -8.55 -15.62 16.07
N MET A 210 -9.33 -15.90 15.03
CA MET A 210 -8.79 -16.20 13.70
C MET A 210 -8.29 -14.94 12.97
N ASN A 211 -8.73 -13.75 13.40
CA ASN A 211 -8.37 -12.47 12.77
C ASN A 211 -8.61 -12.46 11.25
N LEU A 212 -9.69 -13.10 10.80
CA LEU A 212 -10.08 -13.05 9.40
C LEU A 212 -10.64 -11.68 9.03
N VAL A 213 -11.31 -11.02 9.99
CA VAL A 213 -11.95 -9.71 9.77
C VAL A 213 -11.60 -8.75 10.90
N CYS A 214 -11.46 -7.47 10.56
CA CYS A 214 -11.33 -6.37 11.50
C CYS A 214 -12.02 -5.12 10.93
N GLU A 215 -12.48 -4.21 11.78
CA GLU A 215 -12.99 -2.91 11.36
C GLU A 215 -12.19 -1.83 12.08
N THR A 216 -11.28 -1.12 11.41
CA THR A 216 -10.59 0.02 12.03
C THR A 216 -11.49 1.25 12.00
N TRP A 217 -11.27 2.19 12.92
CA TRP A 217 -11.99 3.46 12.96
C TRP A 217 -10.97 4.58 12.77
N GLU A 218 -11.00 5.20 11.59
CA GLU A 218 -10.16 6.35 11.24
C GLU A 218 -11.09 7.49 10.83
N ASP A 219 -10.90 8.69 11.38
CA ASP A 219 -11.70 9.88 11.09
C ASP A 219 -13.24 9.66 11.15
N HIS A 220 -13.68 8.86 12.14
CA HIS A 220 -15.08 8.45 12.31
C HIS A 220 -15.68 7.57 11.20
N VAL A 221 -14.84 7.07 10.29
CA VAL A 221 -15.18 6.12 9.24
C VAL A 221 -14.69 4.74 9.64
N ALA A 222 -15.57 3.75 9.53
CA ALA A 222 -15.21 2.36 9.76
C ALA A 222 -14.58 1.78 8.48
N THR A 223 -13.30 1.46 8.53
CA THR A 223 -12.56 0.86 7.41
C THR A 223 -12.48 -0.65 7.63
N PRO A 224 -13.12 -1.47 6.78
CA PRO A 224 -13.06 -2.91 6.91
C PRO A 224 -11.69 -3.41 6.44
N LEU A 225 -11.06 -4.23 7.28
CA LEU A 225 -9.86 -4.98 6.96
C LEU A 225 -10.19 -6.47 6.82
N CYS A 226 -9.71 -7.05 5.75
CA CYS A 226 -9.93 -8.44 5.36
C CYS A 226 -8.61 -9.20 5.39
N LEU A 227 -8.65 -10.44 5.86
CA LEU A 227 -7.52 -11.36 5.69
C LEU A 227 -7.49 -11.92 4.27
N PRO A 228 -6.40 -11.74 3.49
CA PRO A 228 -6.34 -12.13 2.10
C PRO A 228 -6.69 -13.58 1.87
N THR A 229 -7.53 -13.86 0.87
CA THR A 229 -7.99 -15.19 0.44
C THR A 229 -8.91 -15.93 1.42
N TYR A 230 -9.02 -15.49 2.68
CA TYR A 230 -9.92 -16.05 3.69
C TYR A 230 -11.23 -15.28 3.80
N SER A 231 -11.17 -13.95 3.67
CA SER A 231 -12.33 -13.06 3.83
C SER A 231 -12.33 -11.95 2.81
N ALA A 232 -13.50 -11.43 2.48
CA ALA A 232 -13.66 -10.29 1.59
C ALA A 232 -14.88 -9.47 2.00
N ARG A 233 -14.87 -8.18 1.62
CA ARG A 233 -16.03 -7.32 1.72
C ARG A 233 -16.67 -7.19 0.34
N TRP A 234 -17.91 -7.64 0.19
CA TRP A 234 -18.65 -7.54 -1.06
C TRP A 234 -19.97 -6.83 -0.84
N LYS A 235 -20.17 -5.68 -1.50
CA LYS A 235 -21.39 -4.86 -1.39
C LYS A 235 -21.80 -4.62 0.08
N GLY A 236 -20.81 -4.34 0.94
CA GLY A 236 -21.05 -4.14 2.38
C GLY A 236 -21.47 -5.39 3.16
N THR A 237 -21.20 -6.59 2.63
CA THR A 237 -21.41 -7.87 3.34
C THR A 237 -20.07 -8.61 3.48
N TRP A 238 -19.87 -9.25 4.64
CA TRP A 238 -18.69 -10.08 4.90
C TRP A 238 -18.87 -11.43 4.22
N MET A 239 -17.88 -11.79 3.40
CA MET A 239 -17.79 -13.04 2.67
C MET A 239 -16.57 -13.80 3.14
N PHE A 240 -16.68 -15.13 3.21
CA PHE A 240 -15.64 -16.03 3.67
C PHE A 240 -15.39 -17.09 2.62
N SER A 241 -14.14 -17.41 2.32
CA SER A 241 -13.83 -18.41 1.30
C SER A 241 -13.95 -19.84 1.84
N ASP A 242 -13.86 -20.84 0.97
CA ASP A 242 -13.71 -22.24 1.38
C ASP A 242 -12.54 -22.46 2.34
N LEU A 243 -11.44 -21.71 2.20
CA LEU A 243 -10.29 -21.79 3.10
C LEU A 243 -10.66 -21.40 4.54
N ALA A 244 -11.53 -20.40 4.70
CA ALA A 244 -12.03 -20.01 6.01
C ALA A 244 -12.97 -21.07 6.60
N VAL A 245 -13.80 -21.72 5.77
CA VAL A 245 -14.65 -22.85 6.20
C VAL A 245 -13.79 -23.99 6.73
N GLU A 246 -12.76 -24.39 5.97
CA GLU A 246 -11.84 -25.46 6.33
C GLU A 246 -11.06 -25.14 7.60
N ALA A 247 -10.47 -23.94 7.68
CA ALA A 247 -9.74 -23.49 8.86
C ALA A 247 -10.63 -23.43 10.11
N LEU A 248 -11.88 -23.00 9.97
CA LEU A 248 -12.84 -22.95 11.09
C LEU A 248 -13.25 -24.35 11.54
N ARG A 249 -13.45 -25.30 10.61
CA ARG A 249 -13.74 -26.70 10.92
C ARG A 249 -12.57 -27.36 11.64
N ASP A 250 -11.35 -27.16 11.16
CA ASP A 250 -10.14 -27.68 11.81
C ASP A 250 -9.97 -27.08 13.21
N TYR A 251 -10.20 -25.77 13.37
CA TYR A 251 -10.11 -25.13 14.68
C TYR A 251 -11.16 -25.69 15.65
N ALA A 252 -12.41 -25.83 15.20
CA ALA A 252 -13.50 -26.38 16.02
C ALA A 252 -13.27 -27.84 16.41
N SER A 253 -12.68 -28.65 15.53
CA SER A 253 -12.41 -30.07 15.80
C SER A 253 -11.24 -30.26 16.77
N ASN A 254 -10.21 -29.43 16.69
CA ASN A 254 -9.04 -29.50 17.58
C ASN A 254 -9.33 -28.97 19.00
N PHE A 255 -10.25 -28.00 19.14
CA PHE A 255 -10.54 -27.34 20.43
C PHE A 255 -12.04 -27.24 20.74
N PRO A 256 -12.80 -28.34 20.80
CA PRO A 256 -14.25 -28.31 20.98
C PRO A 256 -14.69 -27.63 22.30
N GLY A 257 -13.91 -27.78 23.37
CA GLY A 257 -14.17 -27.12 24.66
C GLY A 257 -14.14 -25.59 24.60
N LEU A 258 -13.29 -25.01 23.75
CA LEU A 258 -13.26 -23.58 23.48
C LEU A 258 -14.57 -23.10 22.85
N PHE A 259 -15.07 -23.82 21.84
CA PHE A 259 -16.30 -23.47 21.15
C PHE A 259 -17.53 -23.64 22.05
N ALA A 260 -17.51 -24.61 22.96
CA ALA A 260 -18.52 -24.74 24.01
C ALA A 260 -18.48 -23.54 24.99
N ALA A 261 -17.30 -23.16 25.48
CA ALA A 261 -17.15 -22.01 26.38
C ALA A 261 -17.57 -20.69 25.71
N LEU A 262 -17.29 -20.51 24.42
CA LEU A 262 -17.72 -19.34 23.65
C LEU A 262 -19.23 -19.25 23.46
N ARG A 263 -19.94 -20.39 23.41
CA ARG A 263 -21.40 -20.42 23.31
C ARG A 263 -22.06 -19.85 24.57
N ASP A 264 -21.48 -20.15 25.72
CA ASP A 264 -22.04 -19.77 27.03
C ASP A 264 -21.53 -18.39 27.48
N ARG A 265 -20.51 -17.84 26.80
CA ARG A 265 -19.95 -16.52 27.04
C ARG A 265 -20.93 -15.41 26.71
N ARG A 266 -21.06 -14.44 27.62
CA ARG A 266 -21.71 -13.16 27.33
C ARG A 266 -20.69 -12.17 26.76
N PRO A 267 -21.01 -11.42 25.69
CA PRO A 267 -20.07 -10.52 24.99
C PRO A 267 -19.71 -9.23 25.75
N ARG A 268 -19.69 -9.22 27.09
CA ARG A 268 -19.49 -8.01 27.93
C ARG A 268 -18.03 -7.54 28.03
N GLY A 269 -17.27 -7.58 26.94
CA GLY A 269 -15.94 -6.94 26.83
C GLY A 269 -14.84 -7.46 27.75
N ARG A 270 -15.06 -8.58 28.45
CA ARG A 270 -14.03 -9.23 29.28
C ARG A 270 -13.31 -10.30 28.48
N ASP A 271 -11.99 -10.37 28.59
CA ASP A 271 -11.15 -11.43 28.01
C ASP A 271 -11.69 -12.82 28.42
N LEU A 272 -11.58 -13.80 27.54
CA LEU A 272 -12.00 -15.17 27.81
C LEU A 272 -11.05 -15.84 28.81
N ASP A 273 -11.56 -16.39 29.91
CA ASP A 273 -10.76 -17.24 30.80
C ASP A 273 -10.59 -18.64 30.16
N LEU A 274 -9.36 -18.97 29.77
CA LEU A 274 -9.05 -20.23 29.09
C LEU A 274 -9.29 -21.47 29.96
N ARG A 275 -9.33 -21.33 31.28
CA ARG A 275 -9.67 -22.44 32.18
C ARG A 275 -11.11 -22.92 31.98
N LEU A 276 -12.00 -22.03 31.53
CA LEU A 276 -13.39 -22.37 31.20
C LEU A 276 -13.50 -23.15 29.88
N ALA A 277 -12.51 -23.01 28.97
CA ALA A 277 -12.45 -23.73 27.71
C ALA A 277 -11.95 -25.18 27.88
N PHE A 278 -11.25 -25.48 28.98
CA PHE A 278 -10.63 -26.78 29.25
C PHE A 278 -10.98 -27.33 30.65
N PRO A 279 -12.27 -27.44 31.02
CA PRO A 279 -12.68 -27.86 32.36
C PRO A 279 -12.27 -29.29 32.69
N ASP A 280 -12.20 -30.16 31.68
CA ASP A 280 -11.86 -31.58 31.84
C ASP A 280 -10.35 -31.86 31.74
N SER A 281 -9.52 -30.85 31.49
CA SER A 281 -8.07 -31.02 31.38
C SER A 281 -7.44 -31.11 32.77
N PRO A 282 -6.60 -32.12 33.07
CA PRO A 282 -5.86 -32.19 34.33
C PRO A 282 -4.86 -31.03 34.48
N ASP A 283 -4.44 -30.43 33.36
CA ASP A 283 -3.62 -29.23 33.30
C ASP A 283 -4.23 -28.26 32.27
N ALA A 284 -5.09 -27.35 32.75
CA ALA A 284 -5.76 -26.36 31.92
C ALA A 284 -4.78 -25.33 31.34
N ASP A 285 -3.69 -25.02 32.05
CA ASP A 285 -2.69 -24.04 31.60
C ASP A 285 -1.83 -24.62 30.47
N TYR A 286 -1.50 -25.91 30.51
CA TYR A 286 -0.87 -26.58 29.38
C TYR A 286 -1.77 -26.62 28.15
N ALA A 287 -3.07 -26.92 28.32
CA ALA A 287 -4.03 -26.90 27.22
C ALA A 287 -4.17 -25.49 26.61
N ALA A 288 -4.19 -24.45 27.44
CA ALA A 288 -4.18 -23.05 27.02
C ALA A 288 -2.93 -22.70 26.20
N ARG A 289 -1.73 -23.06 26.67
CA ARG A 289 -0.48 -22.84 25.91
C ARG A 289 -0.47 -23.60 24.58
N ARG A 290 -1.04 -24.81 24.54
CA ARG A 290 -1.17 -25.61 23.31
C ARG A 290 -2.11 -24.93 22.31
N LEU A 291 -3.22 -24.35 22.78
CA LEU A 291 -4.14 -23.56 21.95
C LEU A 291 -3.44 -22.34 21.34
N VAL A 292 -2.77 -21.53 22.17
CA VAL A 292 -2.04 -20.35 21.68
C VAL A 292 -1.01 -20.74 20.63
N LYS A 293 -0.20 -21.77 20.92
CA LYS A 293 0.79 -22.30 19.97
C LYS A 293 0.15 -22.78 18.67
N TYR A 294 -0.98 -23.48 18.73
CA TYR A 294 -1.71 -23.90 17.53
C TYR A 294 -2.11 -22.69 16.70
N CYS A 295 -2.76 -21.68 17.31
CA CYS A 295 -3.17 -20.47 16.62
C CYS A 295 -1.99 -19.78 15.92
N THR A 296 -0.86 -19.58 16.62
CA THR A 296 0.33 -18.93 16.05
C THR A 296 0.89 -19.69 14.84
N MET A 297 0.72 -21.00 14.76
CA MET A 297 1.17 -21.82 13.64
C MET A 297 0.15 -21.90 12.49
N CYS A 298 -1.10 -21.50 12.70
CA CYS A 298 -2.12 -21.53 11.65
C CYS A 298 -1.78 -20.53 10.52
N PRO A 299 -2.00 -20.91 9.24
CA PRO A 299 -1.71 -20.02 8.11
C PRO A 299 -2.41 -18.67 8.21
N PHE A 300 -3.64 -18.62 8.73
CA PHE A 300 -4.41 -17.38 8.86
C PHE A 300 -3.80 -16.38 9.87
N LYS A 301 -2.92 -16.81 10.80
CA LYS A 301 -2.21 -15.90 11.72
C LYS A 301 -0.91 -15.37 11.16
N GLN A 302 -0.38 -15.98 10.10
CA GLN A 302 0.87 -15.57 9.46
C GLN A 302 0.63 -14.46 8.44
N LEU A 303 -0.60 -14.36 7.92
CA LEU A 303 -1.01 -13.36 6.96
C LEU A 303 -1.32 -12.02 7.63
N ARG A 304 -1.13 -10.94 6.87
CA ARG A 304 -1.50 -9.57 7.29
C ARG A 304 -2.89 -9.24 6.79
N LEU A 305 -3.64 -8.49 7.60
CA LEU A 305 -4.89 -7.89 7.19
C LEU A 305 -4.64 -6.83 6.10
N ALA A 306 -5.55 -6.73 5.15
CA ALA A 306 -5.53 -5.80 4.03
C ALA A 306 -6.84 -5.03 3.91
N ASN A 307 -6.83 -3.89 3.22
CA ASN A 307 -8.05 -3.15 2.88
C ASN A 307 -8.98 -3.98 1.99
N GLU A 308 -10.26 -3.61 1.92
CA GLU A 308 -11.27 -4.37 1.17
C GLU A 308 -11.04 -4.45 -0.35
N ASP A 309 -10.22 -3.58 -0.92
CA ASP A 309 -9.89 -3.49 -2.34
C ASP A 309 -8.74 -4.44 -2.78
N TYR A 310 -8.27 -5.30 -1.88
CA TYR A 310 -7.20 -6.24 -2.18
C TYR A 310 -7.61 -7.31 -3.21
N MET A 311 -6.62 -7.83 -3.95
CA MET A 311 -6.75 -9.02 -4.78
C MET A 311 -5.57 -9.95 -4.52
N ALA A 312 -5.78 -11.26 -4.29
CA ALA A 312 -4.67 -12.18 -4.07
C ALA A 312 -4.97 -13.64 -4.45
N LEU A 313 -3.92 -14.39 -4.80
CA LEU A 313 -3.98 -15.83 -5.03
C LEU A 313 -3.91 -16.62 -3.72
N ALA A 314 -4.74 -17.66 -3.64
CA ALA A 314 -4.72 -18.66 -2.59
C ALA A 314 -3.52 -19.60 -2.74
N ALA A 315 -3.08 -20.21 -1.63
CA ALA A 315 -1.91 -21.10 -1.61
C ALA A 315 -1.94 -22.22 -2.66
N PRO A 316 -3.07 -22.89 -2.96
CA PRO A 316 -3.12 -23.90 -4.03
C PRO A 316 -2.82 -23.32 -5.42
N ALA A 317 -3.32 -22.13 -5.73
CA ALA A 317 -3.05 -21.48 -7.01
C ALA A 317 -1.61 -20.95 -7.08
N ILE A 318 -1.06 -20.44 -5.98
CA ILE A 318 0.36 -20.05 -5.93
C ILE A 318 1.24 -21.27 -6.22
N THR A 319 0.93 -22.42 -5.61
CA THR A 319 1.66 -23.68 -5.86
C THR A 319 1.59 -24.08 -7.33
N GLU A 320 0.42 -23.92 -7.96
CA GLU A 320 0.25 -24.17 -9.39
C GLU A 320 1.07 -23.20 -10.26
N VAL A 321 1.09 -21.91 -9.93
CA VAL A 321 1.89 -20.89 -10.63
C VAL A 321 3.38 -21.19 -10.49
N VAL A 322 3.85 -21.56 -9.29
CA VAL A 322 5.25 -22.00 -9.07
C VAL A 322 5.60 -23.14 -10.00
N ARG A 323 4.77 -24.19 -10.06
CA ARG A 323 4.99 -25.34 -10.95
C ARG A 323 5.07 -24.92 -12.41
N ILE A 324 4.14 -24.07 -12.87
CA ILE A 324 4.11 -23.57 -14.26
C ILE A 324 5.39 -22.79 -14.60
N VAL A 325 5.83 -21.91 -13.70
CA VAL A 325 7.05 -21.10 -13.89
C VAL A 325 8.28 -21.98 -13.90
N ASP A 326 8.38 -22.94 -12.98
CA ASP A 326 9.54 -23.83 -12.87
C ASP A 326 9.67 -24.76 -14.07
N GLU A 327 8.56 -25.31 -14.57
CA GLU A 327 8.52 -26.12 -15.80
C GLU A 327 8.96 -25.29 -17.01
N ALA A 328 8.49 -24.03 -17.11
CA ALA A 328 8.89 -23.14 -18.18
C ALA A 328 10.38 -22.80 -18.11
N ASN A 329 10.89 -22.43 -16.94
CA ASN A 329 12.31 -22.15 -16.71
C ASN A 329 13.19 -23.35 -17.10
N ALA A 330 12.82 -24.55 -16.69
CA ALA A 330 13.56 -25.77 -17.03
C ALA A 330 13.57 -26.08 -18.55
N MET A 331 12.54 -25.65 -19.29
CA MET A 331 12.55 -25.72 -20.75
C MET A 331 13.47 -24.68 -21.37
N PHE A 332 13.42 -23.43 -20.89
CA PHE A 332 14.23 -22.31 -21.40
C PHE A 332 15.73 -22.50 -21.18
N GLU A 333 16.13 -23.07 -20.05
CA GLU A 333 17.55 -23.37 -19.76
C GLU A 333 18.20 -24.31 -20.79
N ARG A 334 17.40 -25.10 -21.51
CA ARG A 334 17.89 -26.04 -22.54
C ARG A 334 18.02 -25.41 -23.91
N GLN A 335 17.51 -24.19 -24.10
CA GLN A 335 17.50 -23.53 -25.39
C GLN A 335 18.81 -22.75 -25.64
N PRO A 336 19.25 -22.66 -26.91
CA PRO A 336 20.39 -21.83 -27.25
C PRO A 336 20.05 -20.35 -27.04
N LEU A 337 20.97 -19.62 -26.40
CA LEU A 337 20.83 -18.18 -26.22
C LEU A 337 20.94 -17.46 -27.57
N CYS A 338 19.96 -16.61 -27.86
CA CYS A 338 20.03 -15.68 -28.99
C CYS A 338 20.60 -14.33 -28.53
N MET A 339 21.32 -13.64 -29.41
CA MET A 339 21.86 -12.32 -29.14
C MET A 339 21.11 -11.28 -29.98
N GLU A 340 20.56 -10.27 -29.34
CA GLU A 340 19.95 -9.12 -30.03
C GLU A 340 20.70 -7.84 -29.68
N ARG A 341 20.91 -6.98 -30.69
CA ARG A 341 21.61 -5.70 -30.53
C ARG A 341 20.60 -4.58 -30.72
N ILE A 342 20.47 -3.74 -29.70
CA ILE A 342 19.53 -2.60 -29.70
C ILE A 342 20.32 -1.31 -29.72
N VAL A 343 19.88 -0.40 -30.58
CA VAL A 343 20.52 0.89 -30.81
C VAL A 343 19.63 2.02 -30.30
N GLY A 344 20.25 3.05 -29.73
CA GLY A 344 19.63 4.29 -29.28
C GLY A 344 19.28 4.30 -27.80
N VAL A 345 19.66 5.37 -27.10
CA VAL A 345 19.41 5.54 -25.65
C VAL A 345 17.93 5.55 -25.27
N GLY A 346 17.03 5.92 -26.20
CA GLY A 346 15.57 5.89 -25.94
C GLY A 346 14.99 4.48 -25.77
N ASN A 347 15.75 3.46 -26.20
CA ASN A 347 15.38 2.04 -26.10
C ASN A 347 16.03 1.36 -24.88
N LEU A 348 16.84 2.10 -24.11
CA LEU A 348 17.68 1.55 -23.04
C LEU A 348 17.40 2.28 -21.73
N TYR A 349 17.16 1.51 -20.67
CA TYR A 349 17.13 2.00 -19.30
C TYR A 349 18.45 1.68 -18.61
N LEU A 350 19.12 2.70 -18.06
CA LEU A 350 20.43 2.53 -17.42
C LEU A 350 20.25 2.15 -15.95
N VAL A 351 20.65 0.93 -15.61
CA VAL A 351 20.43 0.39 -14.27
C VAL A 351 21.36 1.05 -13.26
N GLY A 352 20.79 1.54 -12.15
CA GLY A 352 21.53 2.19 -11.06
C GLY A 352 21.79 3.69 -11.26
N ASP A 353 21.48 4.24 -12.44
CA ASP A 353 21.54 5.68 -12.65
C ASP A 353 20.28 6.35 -12.06
N ARG A 354 20.49 7.19 -11.04
CA ARG A 354 19.42 7.96 -10.38
C ARG A 354 18.64 8.87 -11.33
N ARG A 355 19.24 9.23 -12.46
CA ARG A 355 18.65 10.09 -13.50
C ARG A 355 17.98 9.29 -14.61
N SER A 356 18.11 7.96 -14.60
CA SER A 356 17.34 7.09 -15.51
C SER A 356 16.06 6.68 -14.79
N ARG A 357 14.91 6.93 -15.41
CA ARG A 357 13.63 6.38 -14.98
C ARG A 357 13.03 5.62 -16.16
N VAL A 358 12.41 4.47 -15.88
CA VAL A 358 11.60 3.79 -16.88
C VAL A 358 10.46 4.74 -17.27
N PRO A 359 10.17 4.91 -18.58
CA PRO A 359 9.05 5.73 -19.02
C PRO A 359 7.75 5.35 -18.29
N PRO A 360 6.98 6.31 -17.76
CA PRO A 360 5.75 6.00 -17.01
C PRO A 360 4.74 5.14 -17.79
N GLY A 361 4.69 5.29 -19.11
CA GLY A 361 3.81 4.49 -19.98
C GLY A 361 4.20 3.02 -20.11
N LEU A 362 5.38 2.62 -19.63
CA LEU A 362 5.80 1.22 -19.57
C LEU A 362 5.58 0.60 -18.19
N LEU A 363 5.35 1.41 -17.15
CA LEU A 363 5.06 0.92 -15.80
C LEU A 363 3.59 0.53 -15.69
N SER A 364 3.26 -0.44 -14.84
CA SER A 364 1.86 -0.85 -14.67
C SER A 364 0.96 0.27 -14.14
N GLY A 365 1.49 1.21 -13.34
CA GLY A 365 0.67 2.19 -12.63
C GLY A 365 -0.49 1.48 -11.89
N SER A 366 -1.69 2.04 -11.88
CA SER A 366 -2.86 1.40 -11.25
C SER A 366 -3.45 0.21 -12.02
N SER A 367 -2.83 -0.26 -13.11
CA SER A 367 -3.38 -1.31 -13.99
C SER A 367 -2.81 -2.71 -13.75
N ALA A 368 -1.99 -2.89 -12.71
CA ALA A 368 -1.43 -4.18 -12.35
C ALA A 368 -2.53 -5.22 -12.08
N ARG A 369 -2.29 -6.48 -12.45
CA ARG A 369 -3.25 -7.57 -12.29
C ARG A 369 -2.61 -8.80 -11.66
N VAL A 370 -3.38 -9.51 -10.86
CA VAL A 370 -2.96 -10.82 -10.34
C VAL A 370 -2.76 -11.80 -11.50
N GLY A 371 -1.63 -12.50 -11.51
CA GLY A 371 -1.17 -13.37 -12.59
C GLY A 371 -0.36 -12.65 -13.67
N GLN A 372 -0.21 -11.32 -13.61
CA GLN A 372 0.58 -10.59 -14.59
C GLN A 372 2.08 -10.83 -14.36
N ARG A 373 2.78 -11.13 -15.46
CA ARG A 373 4.24 -11.24 -15.50
C ARG A 373 4.90 -9.89 -15.77
N GLY A 374 6.05 -9.70 -15.16
CA GLY A 374 6.88 -8.52 -15.38
C GLY A 374 8.21 -8.65 -14.65
N LEU A 375 8.84 -7.51 -14.42
CA LEU A 375 10.12 -7.43 -13.72
C LEU A 375 10.18 -6.25 -12.77
N CYS A 376 11.04 -6.38 -11.76
CA CYS A 376 11.39 -5.31 -10.86
C CYS A 376 12.37 -4.36 -11.53
N VAL A 377 12.07 -3.06 -11.56
CA VAL A 377 12.90 -2.03 -12.21
C VAL A 377 13.53 -1.03 -11.23
N ASP A 378 13.19 -1.10 -9.94
CA ASP A 378 13.82 -0.24 -8.93
C ASP A 378 15.24 -0.74 -8.61
N PRO A 379 16.30 0.02 -8.94
CA PRO A 379 17.67 -0.38 -8.63
C PRO A 379 17.99 -0.37 -7.13
N ARG A 380 17.15 0.23 -6.28
CA ARG A 380 17.26 0.21 -4.82
C ARG A 380 16.20 -0.66 -4.15
N GLY A 381 15.46 -1.41 -4.96
CA GLY A 381 14.45 -2.32 -4.47
C GLY A 381 15.05 -3.44 -3.63
N PRO A 382 14.19 -4.24 -2.98
CA PRO A 382 14.61 -5.42 -2.22
C PRO A 382 15.29 -6.49 -3.08
N VAL A 383 15.13 -6.43 -4.41
CA VAL A 383 15.73 -7.37 -5.36
C VAL A 383 16.46 -6.61 -6.46
N PRO A 384 17.46 -7.21 -7.13
CA PRO A 384 18.13 -6.58 -8.26
C PRO A 384 17.17 -6.16 -9.37
N CYS A 385 17.47 -5.04 -10.02
CA CYS A 385 16.75 -4.60 -11.21
C CYS A 385 16.88 -5.64 -12.33
N GLY A 386 15.77 -5.91 -13.03
CA GLY A 386 15.68 -6.91 -14.10
C GLY A 386 15.21 -8.29 -13.62
N VAL A 387 15.07 -8.52 -12.32
CA VAL A 387 14.53 -9.78 -11.80
C VAL A 387 13.06 -9.92 -12.20
N LYS A 388 12.73 -11.05 -12.81
CA LYS A 388 11.39 -11.36 -13.33
C LYS A 388 10.53 -11.99 -12.26
N GLY A 389 9.22 -11.74 -12.34
CA GLY A 389 8.26 -12.36 -11.46
C GLY A 389 6.81 -12.23 -11.93
N THR A 390 5.93 -12.85 -11.15
CA THR A 390 4.48 -12.92 -11.37
C THR A 390 3.75 -12.30 -10.19
N VAL A 391 2.80 -11.40 -10.45
CA VAL A 391 1.97 -10.79 -9.40
C VAL A 391 1.06 -11.84 -8.75
N LEU A 392 1.24 -12.09 -7.46
CA LEU A 392 0.40 -12.97 -6.66
C LEU A 392 -0.69 -12.22 -5.90
N GLY A 393 -0.42 -10.97 -5.54
CA GLY A 393 -1.32 -10.14 -4.74
C GLY A 393 -1.14 -8.66 -5.01
N ILE A 394 -2.22 -7.91 -4.84
CA ILE A 394 -2.33 -6.46 -5.02
C ILE A 394 -3.04 -5.93 -3.79
N TYR A 395 -2.44 -4.93 -3.15
CA TYR A 395 -2.90 -4.37 -1.88
C TYR A 395 -2.97 -2.86 -1.99
N GLY A 396 -4.10 -2.28 -1.57
CA GLY A 396 -4.37 -0.85 -1.67
C GLY A 396 -4.56 -0.38 -3.11
N SER A 397 -4.63 0.94 -3.25
CA SER A 397 -4.93 1.63 -4.51
C SER A 397 -4.08 2.89 -4.67
N GLY A 398 -3.96 3.38 -5.90
CA GLY A 398 -3.21 4.59 -6.22
C GLY A 398 -1.69 4.42 -6.10
N GLU A 399 -1.00 5.46 -5.64
CA GLU A 399 0.48 5.51 -5.51
C GLU A 399 0.99 4.58 -4.38
N GLU A 400 0.16 4.28 -3.38
CA GLU A 400 0.50 3.38 -2.26
C GLU A 400 0.25 1.90 -2.58
N GLN A 401 -0.12 1.58 -3.83
CA GLN A 401 -0.42 0.21 -4.22
C GLN A 401 0.84 -0.67 -4.14
N LEU A 402 0.72 -1.77 -3.39
CA LEU A 402 1.78 -2.75 -3.19
C LEU A 402 1.45 -4.04 -3.93
N LEU A 403 2.47 -4.61 -4.59
CA LEU A 403 2.41 -5.89 -5.27
C LEU A 403 3.19 -6.93 -4.48
N GLU A 404 2.58 -8.10 -4.25
CA GLU A 404 3.30 -9.32 -3.88
C GLU A 404 3.68 -10.07 -5.16
N LEU A 405 4.95 -10.36 -5.35
CA LEU A 405 5.49 -11.04 -6.53
C LEU A 405 6.10 -12.39 -6.16
N LEU A 406 5.84 -13.39 -7.01
CA LEU A 406 6.63 -14.62 -7.10
C LEU A 406 7.75 -14.42 -8.12
N LEU A 407 8.99 -14.47 -7.68
CA LEU A 407 10.16 -14.38 -8.54
C LEU A 407 10.37 -15.69 -9.29
N ASP A 408 10.87 -15.59 -10.52
CA ASP A 408 11.22 -16.75 -11.35
C ASP A 408 12.36 -17.57 -10.71
N GLU A 409 13.28 -16.92 -10.00
CA GLU A 409 14.48 -17.51 -9.40
C GLU A 409 14.64 -17.08 -7.93
N GLU A 410 15.42 -17.85 -7.17
CA GLU A 410 15.75 -17.52 -5.78
C GLU A 410 16.69 -16.30 -5.71
N THR A 411 16.38 -15.34 -4.84
CA THR A 411 17.12 -14.08 -4.72
C THR A 411 17.37 -13.72 -3.25
N PHE A 412 18.59 -13.26 -2.93
CA PHE A 412 19.04 -12.95 -1.56
C PHE A 412 18.34 -11.77 -0.84
N GLY A 413 17.36 -11.10 -1.45
CA GLY A 413 16.52 -10.10 -0.79
C GLY A 413 15.03 -10.45 -0.77
N ALA A 414 14.68 -11.64 -1.23
CA ALA A 414 13.32 -12.15 -1.21
C ALA A 414 13.07 -13.03 0.04
N THR A 415 11.81 -13.26 0.31
CA THR A 415 11.25 -13.97 1.46
C THR A 415 10.38 -15.14 1.00
N ASP A 416 9.62 -15.74 1.90
CA ASP A 416 8.56 -16.71 1.61
C ASP A 416 7.14 -16.10 1.64
N LEU A 417 7.02 -14.77 1.76
CA LEU A 417 5.76 -14.03 1.93
C LEU A 417 4.87 -14.61 3.05
N ASN A 418 5.49 -14.94 4.20
CA ASN A 418 4.84 -15.58 5.34
C ASN A 418 4.30 -16.98 4.98
N GLY A 419 5.17 -17.79 4.36
CA GLY A 419 4.87 -19.18 3.97
C GLY A 419 3.95 -19.33 2.75
N ARG A 420 3.70 -18.26 1.99
CA ARG A 420 2.87 -18.31 0.77
C ARG A 420 3.64 -18.75 -0.46
N THR A 421 4.93 -18.42 -0.53
CA THR A 421 5.83 -18.77 -1.64
C THR A 421 6.98 -19.64 -1.16
N PRO A 422 7.70 -20.31 -2.06
CA PRO A 422 8.98 -20.91 -1.71
C PRO A 422 9.93 -19.88 -1.08
N PRO A 423 10.86 -20.32 -0.21
CA PRO A 423 11.87 -19.45 0.37
C PRO A 423 12.65 -18.67 -0.70
N MET A 424 12.98 -17.42 -0.41
CA MET A 424 13.77 -16.55 -1.30
C MET A 424 13.13 -16.29 -2.68
N ARG A 425 11.82 -16.49 -2.84
CA ARG A 425 11.10 -16.21 -4.11
C ARG A 425 9.94 -15.24 -3.97
N GLY A 426 9.59 -14.82 -2.77
CA GLY A 426 8.48 -13.92 -2.52
C GLY A 426 8.95 -12.52 -2.14
N VAL A 427 8.51 -11.49 -2.87
CA VAL A 427 8.88 -10.09 -2.59
C VAL A 427 7.67 -9.16 -2.64
N GLN A 428 7.67 -8.12 -1.80
CA GLN A 428 6.69 -7.04 -1.87
C GLN A 428 7.35 -5.79 -2.46
N VAL A 429 6.75 -5.20 -3.48
CA VAL A 429 7.26 -4.00 -4.16
C VAL A 429 6.14 -2.98 -4.40
N SER A 430 6.48 -1.71 -4.58
CA SER A 430 5.53 -0.72 -5.08
C SER A 430 5.17 -1.03 -6.53
N VAL A 431 3.95 -0.70 -6.93
CA VAL A 431 3.50 -0.82 -8.32
C VAL A 431 4.34 0.01 -9.29
N GLU A 432 4.94 1.12 -8.83
CA GLU A 432 5.86 1.95 -9.63
C GLU A 432 7.19 1.27 -9.93
N SER A 433 7.54 0.24 -9.14
CA SER A 433 8.77 -0.53 -9.29
C SER A 433 8.59 -1.75 -10.18
N PHE A 434 7.42 -1.93 -10.80
CA PHE A 434 7.08 -3.09 -11.61
C PHE A 434 6.78 -2.71 -13.06
N MET A 435 7.52 -3.33 -13.99
CA MET A 435 7.32 -3.19 -15.43
C MET A 435 6.77 -4.50 -16.01
N PRO A 436 5.55 -4.53 -16.56
CA PRO A 436 4.98 -5.73 -17.16
C PRO A 436 5.71 -6.10 -18.46
N HIS A 437 5.92 -7.39 -18.70
CA HIS A 437 6.58 -7.88 -19.92
C HIS A 437 5.72 -7.67 -21.17
N LEU A 438 4.40 -7.72 -21.02
CA LEU A 438 3.45 -7.58 -22.12
C LEU A 438 2.48 -6.44 -21.80
N PRO A 439 2.89 -5.17 -22.01
CA PRO A 439 2.07 -4.00 -21.69
C PRO A 439 0.73 -3.95 -22.47
N HIS A 440 0.62 -4.72 -23.57
CA HIS A 440 -0.54 -4.73 -24.47
C HIS A 440 -1.28 -6.07 -24.54
N ALA A 441 -0.86 -7.11 -23.80
CA ALA A 441 -1.57 -8.39 -23.74
C ALA A 441 -2.80 -8.28 -22.82
N THR A 442 -3.81 -7.58 -23.36
CA THR A 442 -5.23 -7.88 -23.28
C THR A 442 -5.84 -8.24 -21.92
N GLY A 443 -6.13 -7.19 -21.14
CA GLY A 443 -7.20 -7.22 -20.14
C GLY A 443 -8.61 -7.46 -20.74
N ARG A 444 -8.82 -7.36 -22.06
CA ARG A 444 -10.18 -7.32 -22.64
C ARG A 444 -10.94 -8.65 -22.59
N GLU A 445 -10.27 -9.79 -22.76
CA GLU A 445 -10.91 -11.12 -22.65
C GLU A 445 -11.02 -11.61 -21.21
N VAL A 446 -10.01 -11.30 -20.40
CA VAL A 446 -9.95 -11.69 -18.99
C VAL A 446 -10.86 -10.81 -18.14
N ASP A 447 -10.99 -9.51 -18.41
CA ASP A 447 -12.00 -8.65 -17.76
C ASP A 447 -13.40 -9.13 -18.07
N ALA A 448 -13.67 -9.57 -19.31
CA ALA A 448 -14.96 -10.15 -19.63
C ALA A 448 -15.20 -11.47 -18.88
N SER A 449 -14.18 -12.33 -18.71
CA SER A 449 -14.29 -13.60 -18.01
C SER A 449 -14.33 -13.47 -16.48
N ILE A 450 -13.50 -12.60 -15.89
CA ILE A 450 -13.46 -12.27 -14.46
C ILE A 450 -14.67 -11.43 -14.07
N ALA A 451 -15.08 -10.43 -14.87
CA ALA A 451 -16.33 -9.72 -14.63
C ALA A 451 -17.54 -10.63 -14.85
N ALA A 452 -17.53 -11.57 -15.80
CA ALA A 452 -18.61 -12.56 -15.93
C ALA A 452 -18.61 -13.59 -14.79
N ALA A 453 -17.45 -13.98 -14.26
CA ALA A 453 -17.34 -14.86 -13.09
C ALA A 453 -17.73 -14.14 -11.79
N ALA A 454 -17.37 -12.87 -11.64
CA ALA A 454 -17.75 -12.00 -10.52
C ALA A 454 -19.21 -11.51 -10.61
N ALA A 455 -19.77 -11.41 -11.83
CA ALA A 455 -21.17 -11.08 -12.10
C ALA A 455 -22.06 -12.32 -12.23
N ALA A 456 -21.51 -13.53 -12.18
CA ALA A 456 -22.30 -14.75 -12.12
C ALA A 456 -23.16 -14.68 -10.85
N PRO A 457 -24.50 -14.73 -10.96
CA PRO A 457 -25.33 -14.69 -9.78
C PRO A 457 -24.96 -15.90 -8.91
N VAL A 458 -24.51 -15.63 -7.68
CA VAL A 458 -24.67 -16.54 -6.55
C VAL A 458 -26.06 -17.14 -6.74
N ARG A 459 -26.14 -18.44 -7.02
CA ARG A 459 -27.42 -19.14 -7.18
C ARG A 459 -28.11 -19.08 -5.82
N ASN A 460 -28.81 -17.97 -5.59
CA ASN A 460 -29.73 -17.76 -4.49
C ASN A 460 -30.82 -18.80 -4.66
N ARG A 461 -30.70 -19.91 -3.93
CA ARG A 461 -31.84 -20.76 -3.66
C ARG A 461 -32.69 -19.98 -2.67
N ALA A 462 -33.70 -19.32 -3.23
CA ALA A 462 -34.63 -18.43 -2.57
C ALA A 462 -35.15 -18.96 -1.22
N GLY A 463 -35.19 -18.08 -0.23
CA GLY A 463 -35.84 -18.33 1.05
C GLY A 463 -35.60 -17.21 2.05
N ARG A 464 -36.37 -16.11 1.91
CA ARG A 464 -36.71 -15.11 2.94
C ARG A 464 -35.84 -15.05 4.21
N SER A 465 -35.09 -13.97 4.37
CA SER A 465 -35.15 -13.11 5.58
C SER A 465 -34.34 -11.82 5.34
N GLU A 466 -34.98 -10.81 4.77
CA GLU A 466 -34.55 -9.42 4.94
C GLU A 466 -35.06 -8.96 6.31
N THR A 467 -34.13 -8.80 7.26
CA THR A 467 -34.09 -7.83 8.38
C THR A 467 -33.26 -8.42 9.51
N LEU A 468 -31.94 -8.17 9.50
CA LEU A 468 -31.04 -8.08 10.68
C LEU A 468 -29.59 -8.18 10.21
N ALA A 469 -28.88 -7.05 10.08
CA ALA A 469 -27.46 -6.91 10.43
C ALA A 469 -26.89 -5.54 10.03
N ARG A 470 -27.29 -4.48 10.74
CA ARG A 470 -26.30 -3.49 11.19
C ARG A 470 -25.79 -3.95 12.56
N GLY A 471 -25.22 -5.14 12.61
CA GLY A 471 -24.56 -5.65 13.80
C GLY A 471 -23.19 -4.99 13.85
N ARG A 472 -23.04 -3.97 14.70
CA ARG A 472 -21.75 -3.32 14.98
C ARG A 472 -20.79 -4.41 15.46
N TRP A 473 -19.71 -4.66 14.72
CA TRP A 473 -18.61 -5.47 15.24
C TRP A 473 -17.97 -4.63 16.34
N ALA A 474 -18.27 -4.97 17.59
CA ALA A 474 -17.66 -4.28 18.71
C ALA A 474 -16.20 -4.71 18.77
N ASN A 475 -15.31 -3.90 18.19
CA ASN A 475 -13.90 -3.96 18.55
C ASN A 475 -13.78 -3.72 20.05
N ALA A 476 -13.44 -4.76 20.79
CA ALA A 476 -13.07 -4.66 22.18
C ALA A 476 -11.63 -4.15 22.27
N ASN A 477 -11.39 -2.90 21.84
CA ASN A 477 -10.22 -2.08 22.19
C ASN A 477 -10.48 -0.65 21.67
N GLY A 478 -11.07 0.19 22.52
CA GLY A 478 -11.14 1.64 22.36
C GLY A 478 -10.78 2.28 23.71
N ALA A 479 -9.74 3.09 23.69
CA ALA A 479 -9.11 3.86 24.76
C ALA A 479 -9.89 4.01 26.09
N ALA A 480 -9.33 3.46 27.18
CA ALA A 480 -9.61 3.94 28.53
C ALA A 480 -8.54 5.00 28.88
N ALA A 481 -8.91 6.27 28.74
CA ALA A 481 -8.18 7.39 29.30
C ALA A 481 -8.88 7.83 30.60
N ASP A 482 -8.09 7.78 31.66
CA ASP A 482 -8.08 8.58 32.89
C ASP A 482 -9.35 8.77 33.76
N GLY A 483 -9.14 8.60 35.07
CA GLY A 483 -10.16 8.77 36.10
C GLY A 483 -9.78 8.08 37.39
N GLY A 484 -8.69 8.53 38.03
CA GLY A 484 -8.25 8.04 39.33
C GLY A 484 -9.27 8.30 40.44
N GLN A 485 -9.31 7.42 41.43
CA GLN A 485 -9.54 7.79 42.82
C GLN A 485 -8.88 6.77 43.75
N THR A 486 -8.06 7.34 44.63
CA THR A 486 -7.34 6.75 45.75
C THR A 486 -8.29 6.23 46.83
N PHE A 487 -7.98 5.08 47.44
CA PHE A 487 -8.20 4.85 48.87
C PHE A 487 -7.09 3.97 49.45
N THR A 488 -6.57 4.41 50.59
CA THR A 488 -5.47 3.84 51.37
C THR A 488 -6.00 3.03 52.56
N SER A 489 -5.06 2.36 53.25
CA SER A 489 -5.13 1.53 54.48
C SER A 489 -5.27 0.02 54.21
N GLY A 490 -4.47 -0.88 54.78
CA GLY A 490 -3.39 -0.80 55.78
C GLY A 490 -3.34 -2.11 56.59
N SER A 491 -2.14 -2.48 57.10
CA SER A 491 -1.83 -3.52 58.12
C SER A 491 -1.67 -4.98 57.62
N GLU A 492 -0.43 -5.50 57.48
CA GLU A 492 0.39 -6.31 58.47
C GLU A 492 -0.05 -7.78 58.58
N ALA A 493 0.76 -8.82 58.78
CA ALA A 493 2.21 -9.03 58.94
C ALA A 493 2.50 -10.56 58.85
N ASN A 494 3.79 -10.94 58.92
CA ASN A 494 4.42 -12.27 59.08
C ASN A 494 4.48 -13.19 57.85
N GLY A 495 5.60 -13.82 57.47
CA GLY A 495 6.96 -13.89 58.03
C GLY A 495 7.51 -15.33 57.96
N ARG A 496 8.73 -15.48 57.40
CA ARG A 496 9.80 -16.49 57.64
C ARG A 496 10.20 -17.48 56.51
N HIS A 497 11.48 -17.31 56.11
CA HIS A 497 12.59 -18.26 55.87
C HIS A 497 12.53 -19.40 54.81
N ALA A 498 13.25 -19.18 53.69
CA ALA A 498 14.40 -19.91 53.07
C ALA A 498 14.63 -21.44 53.31
N PRO A 499 15.35 -22.21 52.43
CA PRO A 499 16.42 -21.77 51.52
C PRO A 499 16.54 -22.42 50.10
N ALA A 500 17.52 -21.86 49.39
CA ALA A 500 18.16 -22.10 48.09
C ALA A 500 18.30 -23.54 47.52
N ALA A 501 18.21 -23.63 46.19
CA ALA A 501 19.01 -24.53 45.36
C ALA A 501 19.15 -24.02 43.89
N GLY A 502 20.40 -23.88 43.43
CA GLY A 502 20.90 -24.32 42.11
C GLY A 502 20.41 -23.70 40.79
N THR A 503 21.23 -22.80 40.24
CA THR A 503 21.35 -22.33 38.82
C THR A 503 21.36 -23.45 37.74
N PRO A 504 21.01 -23.15 36.45
CA PRO A 504 22.02 -22.63 35.52
C PRO A 504 21.61 -21.42 34.65
N SER A 505 22.60 -20.56 34.49
CA SER A 505 22.82 -19.48 33.51
C SER A 505 22.15 -19.68 32.14
N LEU A 506 21.32 -18.71 31.75
CA LEU A 506 20.97 -18.39 30.36
C LEU A 506 21.60 -17.03 30.01
N GLY A 507 22.14 -16.94 28.79
CA GLY A 507 22.94 -15.83 28.29
C GLY A 507 22.21 -14.48 28.20
N PRO A 508 22.95 -13.39 27.92
CA PRO A 508 22.44 -12.03 27.98
C PRO A 508 21.43 -11.74 26.84
N PRO A 509 20.35 -10.99 27.11
CA PRO A 509 19.46 -10.50 26.08
C PRO A 509 20.10 -9.36 25.25
N PRO A 510 19.66 -9.15 23.99
CA PRO A 510 20.16 -8.10 23.13
C PRO A 510 19.77 -6.69 23.62
N PRO A 511 20.55 -5.64 23.27
CA PRO A 511 20.40 -4.30 23.84
C PRO A 511 19.15 -3.58 23.32
N GLN A 512 18.34 -3.08 24.26
CA GLN A 512 17.23 -2.17 24.01
C GLN A 512 17.77 -0.78 23.63
N TRP A 513 17.38 -0.28 22.46
CA TRP A 513 17.64 1.10 22.06
C TRP A 513 16.62 2.03 22.72
N GLY A 514 17.10 2.86 23.64
CA GLY A 514 16.30 3.85 24.35
C GLY A 514 15.87 5.01 23.46
N ALA A 515 14.56 5.27 23.42
CA ALA A 515 14.01 6.51 22.89
C ALA A 515 14.35 7.65 23.87
N LYS A 516 15.17 8.61 23.41
CA LYS A 516 15.40 9.87 24.11
C LYS A 516 14.26 10.84 23.82
N ALA A 517 13.61 11.28 24.89
CA ALA A 517 12.65 12.38 24.90
C ALA A 517 13.33 13.72 24.55
N PHE A 518 12.68 14.52 23.71
CA PHE A 518 13.02 15.93 23.50
C PHE A 518 12.23 16.80 24.51
N PRO A 519 12.85 17.87 25.06
CA PRO A 519 12.18 18.79 25.97
C PRO A 519 11.29 19.80 25.23
N PRO A 520 10.25 20.37 25.88
CA PRO A 520 9.38 21.37 25.28
C PRO A 520 10.06 22.75 25.23
N LEU A 521 9.82 23.50 24.15
CA LEU A 521 10.19 24.91 24.03
C LEU A 521 9.13 25.82 24.69
N PRO A 522 9.56 26.96 25.29
CA PRO A 522 8.74 27.78 26.17
C PRO A 522 7.80 28.73 25.42
N SER A 523 6.61 28.91 26.00
CA SER A 523 5.62 29.90 25.61
C SER A 523 5.93 31.30 26.15
N ARG A 524 5.41 32.30 25.44
CA ARG A 524 5.19 33.72 25.78
C ARG A 524 6.31 34.72 25.51
N LEU A 525 5.98 35.67 24.63
CA LEU A 525 6.16 37.09 24.89
C LEU A 525 4.83 37.82 24.68
N VAL A 526 4.45 38.54 25.73
CA VAL A 526 3.30 39.44 25.84
C VAL A 526 3.80 40.86 25.57
N GLY A 527 3.01 41.63 24.83
CA GLY A 527 3.11 43.08 24.70
C GLY A 527 2.60 43.51 23.31
N ALA A 528 1.88 44.60 23.10
CA ALA A 528 1.25 45.56 23.97
C ALA A 528 0.14 46.29 23.15
N SER A 529 -0.81 46.88 23.88
CA SER A 529 -1.88 47.80 23.46
C SER A 529 -1.59 48.75 22.28
N ALA A 530 -2.53 48.86 21.32
CA ALA A 530 -2.83 50.12 20.63
C ALA A 530 -4.27 50.16 20.06
N THR A 531 -5.09 51.00 20.69
CA THR A 531 -6.12 51.93 20.16
C THR A 531 -6.88 51.64 18.84
N ARG A 532 -8.20 51.59 19.03
CA ARG A 532 -9.36 51.81 18.16
C ARG A 532 -9.18 52.88 17.04
N SER A 533 -9.51 52.51 15.80
CA SER A 533 -9.87 53.38 14.66
C SER A 533 -10.77 52.54 13.74
N GLU A 534 -12.08 52.75 13.81
CA GLU A 534 -12.93 53.31 12.73
C GLU A 534 -12.94 52.49 11.44
N ALA A 535 -14.09 51.83 11.23
CA ALA A 535 -14.41 51.00 10.08
C ALA A 535 -14.48 51.83 8.79
N ALA A 536 -13.75 51.39 7.77
CA ALA A 536 -14.03 51.71 6.39
C ALA A 536 -14.35 50.38 5.68
N GLU A 537 -15.57 50.26 5.16
CA GLU A 537 -15.96 49.18 4.25
C GLU A 537 -15.07 49.29 2.99
N GLY A 538 -14.13 48.36 2.86
CA GLY A 538 -13.24 48.23 1.71
C GLY A 538 -13.88 47.38 0.62
N ASP A 539 -13.81 47.92 -0.60
CA ASP A 539 -14.32 47.35 -1.84
C ASP A 539 -13.52 46.09 -2.25
N VAL A 540 -14.19 44.93 -2.27
CA VAL A 540 -13.63 43.59 -2.60
C VAL A 540 -12.98 43.56 -3.99
N SER A 541 -13.29 44.51 -4.88
CA SER A 541 -12.70 44.57 -6.22
C SER A 541 -11.20 44.94 -6.25
N ALA A 542 -10.68 45.60 -5.22
CA ALA A 542 -9.28 46.04 -5.18
C ALA A 542 -8.29 44.89 -4.91
N ASP A 543 -8.69 43.90 -4.09
CA ASP A 543 -7.88 42.70 -3.85
C ASP A 543 -7.86 41.77 -5.08
N GLU A 544 -8.93 41.73 -5.87
CA GLU A 544 -8.97 40.94 -7.12
C GLU A 544 -7.98 41.45 -8.19
N GLU A 545 -7.90 42.77 -8.40
CA GLU A 545 -6.95 43.35 -9.34
C GLU A 545 -5.49 43.19 -8.87
N TYR A 546 -5.26 43.25 -7.55
CA TYR A 546 -3.95 43.02 -6.96
C TYR A 546 -3.43 41.60 -7.26
N TRP A 547 -4.25 40.57 -7.03
CA TRP A 547 -3.86 39.18 -7.28
C TRP A 547 -3.76 38.83 -8.76
N ALA A 548 -4.65 39.36 -9.60
CA ALA A 548 -4.56 39.21 -11.06
C ALA A 548 -3.26 39.84 -11.62
N SER A 549 -2.87 41.00 -11.10
CA SER A 549 -1.62 41.70 -11.47
C SER A 549 -0.38 40.91 -11.03
N ARG A 550 -0.35 40.41 -9.78
CA ARG A 550 0.73 39.56 -9.27
C ARG A 550 0.88 38.25 -10.05
N PHE A 551 -0.24 37.62 -10.43
CA PHE A 551 -0.23 36.41 -11.25
C PHE A 551 0.26 36.68 -12.68
N ALA A 552 -0.14 37.81 -13.28
CA ALA A 552 0.37 38.23 -14.59
C ALA A 552 1.87 38.58 -14.57
N GLU A 553 2.37 39.16 -13.46
CA GLU A 553 3.79 39.40 -13.21
C GLU A 553 4.58 38.08 -13.11
N PHE A 554 4.06 37.12 -12.34
CA PHE A 554 4.60 35.76 -12.23
C PHE A 554 4.70 35.04 -13.59
N LEU A 555 3.66 35.13 -14.44
CA LEU A 555 3.68 34.53 -15.79
C LEU A 555 4.65 35.23 -16.75
N ARG A 556 4.90 36.54 -16.60
CA ARG A 556 5.81 37.30 -17.47
C ARG A 556 7.28 37.03 -17.17
N LEU A 557 7.63 36.75 -15.92
CA LEU A 557 9.02 36.50 -15.49
C LEU A 557 9.51 35.08 -15.84
N GLY A 558 8.62 34.11 -15.97
CA GLY A 558 8.94 32.73 -16.39
C GLY A 558 9.13 32.53 -17.91
N SER A 559 8.95 33.57 -18.73
CA SER A 559 9.16 33.49 -20.18
C SER A 559 10.62 33.78 -20.54
N PRO A 560 11.37 32.88 -21.20
CA PRO A 560 12.73 33.18 -21.61
C PRO A 560 12.72 34.32 -22.64
N GLN A 561 13.20 35.51 -22.23
CA GLN A 561 13.43 36.62 -23.13
C GLN A 561 14.41 36.18 -24.23
N ARG A 562 13.89 36.05 -25.47
CA ARG A 562 14.72 36.04 -26.68
C ARG A 562 15.46 37.37 -26.75
N ARG A 563 16.69 37.44 -26.23
CA ARG A 563 17.63 38.49 -26.62
C ARG A 563 18.10 38.18 -28.04
N SER A 564 17.43 38.77 -29.03
CA SER A 564 18.05 39.02 -30.34
C SER A 564 19.10 40.12 -30.14
N GLN A 565 20.35 39.75 -29.92
CA GLN A 565 21.46 40.64 -30.21
C GLN A 565 21.78 40.51 -31.70
N GLY A 566 21.51 41.58 -32.44
CA GLY A 566 21.99 41.80 -33.80
C GLY A 566 22.69 43.14 -33.85
N ALA A 567 24.03 43.09 -33.88
CA ALA A 567 24.98 43.90 -34.64
C ALA A 567 26.38 43.39 -34.28
#